data_AF-Q245W9-F1
#
_entry.id   AF-Q245W9-F1
#
_cell.length_a   1.000
_cell.length_b   1.000
_cell.length_c   1.000
_cell.angle_alpha   90.00
_cell.angle_beta   90.00
_cell.angle_gamma   90.00
#
_symmetry.space_group_name_H-M   'P 1'
#
loop_
_entity.id
_entity.type
_entity.pdbx_description
1 polymer ?
#
loop_
_entity_poly.entity_id
_entity_poly.type
_entity_poly.pdbx_seq_one_letter_code
_entity_poly.pdbx_strand_id
1 'polypeptide(L)'
;MEAINKLDFRSKGKLGVLGGFLIHSVLGSMYIWSNLCEYVSAYYVQQQHQDLTTKQANIVFPISLLFSPLGIFFGVRFADKYGQKKVAFLSALGISLSVILSSFATKYWVFVIFYGITNGISMGFIYMIPLDNAQKFFPNRKGTVYGVIICGYGLGSLMFNWVLYYLINPSNIKAEWNEAYQEYMYPPQVSVNLPHALLGLGLMYFVIASIGSLLIIKPSQRDLLEIQASMVSLQSLEQNANQFKEVAFEVASPDNKCDEKNSEKNKNQQFQEQKKNNQQSIQNEVTVITWQAGPSTQKNDQKIEKMRQDQLQNLGANECSSLSVALKQKELYVSLILGCIGVCYGLVIASNYKSYGLNYHNDDKYYYYISTISSFANGSSRFFWGYMMDKIRIKRLIILNLLTQILINITLPQIVQSQLLYAFCIICAFFCYCGWYVIMPTHCYRLFGSKIASQVYGVLYMGFPLSGMIQQAVVLNFSWQNIFIIIFGIQAFGLMIVNAFSLNINWRELALLESIKESCQKNTENALEARTSSQSTQKDEQTNKIQKGFIQKNDYQIMDYEI
;
A
#
# COMPACT_ATOMS: atom_id res chain seq x y z
N MET A 1 -16.78 -19.23 -22.01
CA MET A 1 -15.61 -19.71 -21.23
C MET A 1 -14.56 -20.36 -22.14
N GLU A 2 -14.92 -21.25 -23.06
CA GLU A 2 -13.97 -21.83 -24.03
C GLU A 2 -13.22 -20.80 -24.90
N ALA A 3 -13.90 -19.75 -25.36
CA ALA A 3 -13.25 -18.68 -26.13
C ALA A 3 -12.17 -17.93 -25.32
N ILE A 4 -12.36 -17.75 -24.00
CA ILE A 4 -11.38 -17.10 -23.12
C ILE A 4 -10.18 -18.01 -22.86
N ASN A 5 -10.40 -19.33 -22.77
CA ASN A 5 -9.33 -20.29 -22.57
C ASN A 5 -8.38 -20.36 -23.78
N LYS A 6 -8.91 -20.13 -24.99
CA LYS A 6 -8.15 -20.04 -26.25
C LYS A 6 -7.32 -18.76 -26.41
N LEU A 7 -7.53 -17.74 -25.56
CA LEU A 7 -6.73 -16.52 -25.62
C LEU A 7 -5.28 -16.76 -25.17
N ASP A 8 -4.36 -16.06 -25.82
CA ASP A 8 -2.96 -16.02 -25.42
C ASP A 8 -2.79 -15.31 -24.07
N PHE A 9 -1.65 -15.57 -23.42
CA PHE A 9 -1.34 -15.06 -22.09
C PHE A 9 -1.44 -13.52 -21.99
N ARG A 10 -0.95 -12.79 -23.00
CA ARG A 10 -0.98 -11.32 -22.99
C ARG A 10 -2.39 -10.78 -23.14
N SER A 11 -3.22 -11.38 -23.97
CA SER A 11 -4.63 -10.96 -24.11
C SER A 11 -5.43 -11.23 -22.84
N LYS A 12 -5.18 -12.34 -22.14
CA LYS A 12 -5.76 -12.61 -20.82
C LYS A 12 -5.39 -11.51 -19.81
N GLY A 13 -4.10 -11.10 -19.79
CA GLY A 13 -3.65 -10.00 -18.94
C GLY A 13 -4.33 -8.67 -19.28
N LYS A 14 -4.44 -8.32 -20.57
CA LYS A 14 -5.12 -7.09 -21.02
C LYS A 14 -6.60 -7.07 -20.63
N LEU A 15 -7.31 -8.19 -20.75
CA LEU A 15 -8.69 -8.32 -20.28
C LEU A 15 -8.80 -8.14 -18.77
N GLY A 16 -7.87 -8.71 -18.00
CA GLY A 16 -7.80 -8.49 -16.55
C GLY A 16 -7.61 -7.02 -16.18
N VAL A 17 -6.77 -6.29 -16.93
CA VAL A 17 -6.58 -4.84 -16.76
C VAL A 17 -7.85 -4.05 -17.07
N LEU A 18 -8.55 -4.38 -18.16
CA LEU A 18 -9.84 -3.76 -18.49
C LEU A 18 -10.88 -4.06 -17.40
N GLY A 19 -10.95 -5.29 -16.92
CA GLY A 19 -11.85 -5.67 -15.82
C GLY A 19 -11.54 -4.90 -14.53
N GLY A 20 -10.25 -4.75 -14.21
CA GLY A 20 -9.78 -3.92 -13.11
C GLY A 20 -10.19 -2.44 -13.25
N PHE A 21 -10.07 -1.87 -14.44
CA PHE A 21 -10.50 -0.50 -14.74
C PHE A 21 -12.00 -0.31 -14.51
N LEU A 22 -12.84 -1.23 -14.98
CA LEU A 22 -14.30 -1.16 -14.78
C LEU A 22 -14.68 -1.25 -13.30
N ILE A 23 -14.08 -2.18 -12.56
CA ILE A 23 -14.26 -2.29 -11.11
C ILE A 23 -13.85 -1.00 -10.42
N HIS A 24 -12.66 -0.47 -10.73
CA HIS A 24 -12.19 0.76 -10.13
C HIS A 24 -13.03 1.97 -10.51
N SER A 25 -13.67 1.96 -11.68
CA SER A 25 -14.65 3.00 -12.06
C SER A 25 -15.82 3.03 -11.09
N VAL A 26 -16.35 1.86 -10.69
CA VAL A 26 -17.39 1.77 -9.67
C VAL A 26 -16.87 2.19 -8.29
N LEU A 27 -15.65 1.81 -7.91
CA LEU A 27 -15.05 2.29 -6.65
C LEU A 27 -14.86 3.81 -6.64
N GLY A 28 -14.56 4.38 -7.80
CA GLY A 28 -14.45 5.80 -8.06
C GLY A 28 -15.73 6.59 -7.81
N SER A 29 -16.88 5.93 -7.81
CA SER A 29 -18.15 6.57 -7.47
C SER A 29 -18.14 7.21 -6.08
N MET A 30 -17.27 6.78 -5.15
CA MET A 30 -17.14 7.43 -3.85
C MET A 30 -16.82 8.92 -3.92
N TYR A 31 -16.14 9.39 -4.98
CA TYR A 31 -15.86 10.82 -5.14
C TYR A 31 -17.06 11.65 -5.59
N ILE A 32 -18.16 11.02 -6.04
CA ILE A 32 -19.41 11.74 -6.27
C ILE A 32 -20.03 12.20 -4.94
N TRP A 33 -19.55 11.69 -3.79
CA TRP A 33 -20.04 12.08 -2.46
C TRP A 33 -20.05 13.59 -2.26
N SER A 34 -19.05 14.31 -2.79
CA SER A 34 -18.99 15.78 -2.72
C SER A 34 -20.22 16.49 -3.32
N ASN A 35 -20.87 15.89 -4.32
CA ASN A 35 -22.11 16.39 -4.91
C ASN A 35 -23.34 15.70 -4.30
N LEU A 36 -23.24 14.40 -3.98
CA LEU A 36 -24.32 13.61 -3.40
C LEU A 36 -24.71 14.08 -1.99
N CYS A 37 -23.76 14.58 -1.20
CA CYS A 37 -23.99 14.98 0.18
C CYS A 37 -25.02 16.12 0.31
N GLU A 38 -25.05 17.07 -0.64
CA GLU A 38 -26.02 18.17 -0.69
C GLU A 38 -27.46 17.65 -0.93
N TYR A 39 -27.61 16.60 -1.75
CA TYR A 39 -28.91 15.98 -1.99
C TYR A 39 -29.34 15.12 -0.79
N VAL A 40 -28.38 14.45 -0.14
CA VAL A 40 -28.63 13.65 1.07
C VAL A 40 -29.08 14.55 2.23
N SER A 41 -28.40 15.67 2.49
CA SER A 41 -28.80 16.61 3.54
C SER A 41 -30.19 17.17 3.26
N ALA A 42 -30.44 17.66 2.04
CA ALA A 42 -31.75 18.18 1.64
C ALA A 42 -32.88 17.14 1.81
N TYR A 43 -32.66 15.87 1.42
CA TYR A 43 -33.66 14.81 1.57
C TYR A 43 -33.99 14.53 3.03
N TYR A 44 -33.00 14.36 3.90
CA TYR A 44 -33.26 14.05 5.31
C TYR A 44 -33.90 15.21 6.06
N VAL A 45 -33.53 16.46 5.74
CA VAL A 45 -34.13 17.65 6.33
C VAL A 45 -35.58 17.82 5.87
N GLN A 46 -35.83 17.77 4.57
CA GLN A 46 -37.13 18.17 4.02
C GLN A 46 -38.15 17.03 3.98
N GLN A 47 -37.71 15.81 3.67
CA GLN A 47 -38.61 14.66 3.48
C GLN A 47 -38.73 13.80 4.74
N GLN A 48 -37.66 13.73 5.54
CA GLN A 48 -37.62 12.88 6.74
C GLN A 48 -37.62 13.68 8.05
N HIS A 49 -37.70 15.02 7.96
CA HIS A 49 -37.75 15.94 9.10
C HIS A 49 -36.64 15.72 10.13
N GLN A 50 -35.41 15.48 9.66
CA GLN A 50 -34.24 15.30 10.51
C GLN A 50 -33.34 16.53 10.47
N ASP A 51 -32.84 16.94 11.63
CA ASP A 51 -31.85 18.01 11.74
C ASP A 51 -30.47 17.50 11.27
N LEU A 52 -30.09 17.85 10.04
CA LEU A 52 -28.85 17.43 9.40
C LEU A 52 -28.29 18.53 8.51
N THR A 53 -27.06 18.97 8.81
CA THR A 53 -26.30 19.90 7.96
C THR A 53 -25.47 19.15 6.93
N THR A 54 -25.12 19.81 5.83
CA THR A 54 -24.24 19.25 4.79
C THR A 54 -22.85 18.93 5.34
N LYS A 55 -22.34 19.73 6.29
CA LYS A 55 -21.07 19.44 6.99
C LYS A 55 -21.14 18.14 7.79
N GLN A 56 -22.26 17.85 8.46
CA GLN A 56 -22.46 16.59 9.18
C GLN A 56 -22.63 15.41 8.20
N ALA A 57 -23.32 15.61 7.08
CA ALA A 57 -23.46 14.61 6.02
C ALA A 57 -22.09 14.15 5.48
N ASN A 58 -21.11 15.06 5.40
CA ASN A 58 -19.77 14.75 4.89
C ASN A 58 -19.00 13.63 5.63
N ILE A 59 -19.43 13.22 6.82
CA ILE A 59 -18.81 12.11 7.57
C ILE A 59 -18.96 10.74 6.89
N VAL A 60 -19.96 10.55 6.01
CA VAL A 60 -20.22 9.25 5.36
C VAL A 60 -19.02 8.78 4.52
N PHE A 61 -18.33 9.68 3.82
CA PHE A 61 -17.18 9.31 3.01
C PHE A 61 -15.97 8.88 3.86
N PRO A 62 -15.54 9.61 4.91
CA PRO A 62 -14.60 9.12 5.91
C PRO A 62 -14.99 7.78 6.54
N ILE A 63 -16.27 7.58 6.89
CA ILE A 63 -16.74 6.30 7.45
C ILE A 63 -16.55 5.17 6.43
N SER A 64 -16.91 5.40 5.17
CA SER A 64 -16.70 4.42 4.09
C SER A 64 -15.23 4.03 3.95
N LEU A 65 -14.34 5.03 3.99
CA LEU A 65 -12.91 4.80 3.99
C LEU A 65 -12.48 4.00 5.23
N LEU A 66 -12.98 4.31 6.42
CA LEU A 66 -12.59 3.66 7.69
C LEU A 66 -12.84 2.15 7.69
N PHE A 67 -13.92 1.71 7.05
CA PHE A 67 -14.26 0.30 6.96
C PHE A 67 -13.65 -0.42 5.74
N SER A 68 -13.10 0.31 4.77
CA SER A 68 -12.43 -0.27 3.59
C SER A 68 -11.18 -1.12 3.92
N PRO A 69 -10.27 -0.73 4.84
CA PRO A 69 -9.10 -1.54 5.21
C PRO A 69 -9.42 -2.97 5.65
N LEU A 70 -10.54 -3.18 6.36
CA LEU A 70 -10.98 -4.52 6.76
C LEU A 70 -11.18 -5.39 5.52
N GLY A 71 -11.87 -4.86 4.51
CA GLY A 71 -12.04 -5.53 3.23
C GLY A 71 -10.72 -5.74 2.48
N ILE A 72 -9.84 -4.73 2.43
CA ILE A 72 -8.55 -4.81 1.70
C ILE A 72 -7.67 -5.92 2.28
N PHE A 73 -7.62 -6.02 3.61
CA PHE A 73 -6.80 -7.01 4.31
C PHE A 73 -7.26 -8.45 4.02
N PHE A 74 -8.57 -8.70 4.01
CA PHE A 74 -9.12 -10.05 3.77
C PHE A 74 -9.35 -10.37 2.29
N GLY A 75 -9.55 -9.38 1.44
CA GLY A 75 -10.02 -9.52 0.05
C GLY A 75 -9.15 -10.46 -0.78
N VAL A 76 -7.84 -10.20 -0.84
CA VAL A 76 -6.91 -11.03 -1.63
C VAL A 76 -6.79 -12.45 -1.06
N ARG A 77 -6.77 -12.58 0.28
CA ARG A 77 -6.67 -13.89 0.93
C ARG A 77 -7.87 -14.78 0.62
N PHE A 78 -9.08 -14.20 0.66
CA PHE A 78 -10.30 -14.90 0.27
C PHE A 78 -10.31 -15.18 -1.24
N ALA A 79 -9.85 -14.23 -2.05
CA ALA A 79 -9.76 -14.39 -3.49
C ALA A 79 -8.79 -15.52 -3.91
N ASP A 80 -7.69 -15.72 -3.17
CA ASP A 80 -6.78 -16.84 -3.41
C ASP A 80 -7.34 -18.19 -2.97
N LYS A 81 -8.12 -18.23 -1.88
CA LYS A 81 -8.75 -19.45 -1.36
C LYS A 81 -9.99 -19.89 -2.16
N TYR A 82 -10.90 -18.97 -2.45
CA TYR A 82 -12.21 -19.24 -3.05
C TYR A 82 -12.29 -18.91 -4.55
N GLY A 83 -11.27 -18.22 -5.08
CA GLY A 83 -11.15 -17.84 -6.49
C GLY A 83 -11.43 -16.35 -6.74
N GLN A 84 -10.52 -15.70 -7.48
CA GLN A 84 -10.53 -14.24 -7.69
C GLN A 84 -11.82 -13.72 -8.33
N LYS A 85 -12.34 -14.41 -9.37
CA LYS A 85 -13.59 -14.03 -10.04
C LYS A 85 -14.80 -14.05 -9.10
N LYS A 86 -14.91 -15.10 -8.28
CA LYS A 86 -16.06 -15.30 -7.39
C LYS A 86 -16.10 -14.25 -6.30
N VAL A 87 -14.95 -14.01 -5.66
CA VAL A 87 -14.84 -13.00 -4.59
C VAL A 87 -15.07 -11.60 -5.17
N ALA A 88 -14.50 -11.28 -6.33
CA ALA A 88 -14.76 -9.99 -6.98
C ALA A 88 -16.25 -9.79 -7.31
N PHE A 89 -16.93 -10.81 -7.86
CA PHE A 89 -18.35 -10.73 -8.16
C PHE A 89 -19.22 -10.58 -6.90
N LEU A 90 -18.93 -11.31 -5.83
CA LEU A 90 -19.64 -11.17 -4.55
C LEU A 90 -19.45 -9.79 -3.93
N SER A 91 -18.25 -9.21 -4.03
CA SER A 91 -18.00 -7.85 -3.58
C SER A 91 -18.71 -6.81 -4.46
N ALA A 92 -18.77 -7.01 -5.78
CA ALA A 92 -19.55 -6.18 -6.69
C ALA A 92 -21.05 -6.18 -6.33
N LEU A 93 -21.60 -7.36 -6.02
CA LEU A 93 -22.96 -7.50 -5.50
C LEU A 93 -23.13 -6.75 -4.16
N GLY A 94 -22.17 -6.87 -3.24
CA GLY A 94 -22.17 -6.18 -1.95
C GLY A 94 -22.20 -4.65 -2.08
N ILE A 95 -21.35 -4.07 -2.95
CA ILE A 95 -21.35 -2.63 -3.25
C ILE A 95 -22.73 -2.20 -3.76
N SER A 96 -23.26 -2.93 -4.74
CA SER A 96 -24.53 -2.60 -5.39
C SER A 96 -25.70 -2.68 -4.42
N LEU A 97 -25.76 -3.76 -3.64
CA LEU A 97 -26.80 -3.97 -2.64
C LEU A 97 -26.72 -2.92 -1.53
N SER A 98 -25.52 -2.51 -1.10
CA SER A 98 -25.37 -1.48 -0.07
C SER A 98 -25.97 -0.13 -0.52
N VAL A 99 -25.75 0.25 -1.78
CA VAL A 99 -26.29 1.50 -2.35
C VAL A 99 -27.81 1.39 -2.57
N ILE A 100 -28.30 0.24 -3.04
CA ILE A 100 -29.74 -0.03 -3.15
C ILE A 100 -30.42 0.01 -1.77
N LEU A 101 -29.84 -0.62 -0.75
CA LEU A 101 -30.41 -0.59 0.60
C LEU A 101 -30.42 0.83 1.19
N SER A 102 -29.47 1.67 0.80
CA SER A 102 -29.43 3.07 1.19
C SER A 102 -30.60 3.88 0.60
N SER A 103 -31.18 3.48 -0.53
CA SER A 103 -32.37 4.15 -1.07
C SER A 103 -33.60 3.98 -0.20
N PHE A 104 -33.67 2.91 0.61
CA PHE A 104 -34.79 2.63 1.50
C PHE A 104 -34.56 3.18 2.92
N ALA A 105 -33.43 3.86 3.17
CA ALA A 105 -33.10 4.36 4.50
C ALA A 105 -33.91 5.62 4.86
N THR A 106 -34.89 5.47 5.75
CA THR A 106 -35.70 6.59 6.27
C THR A 106 -35.00 7.41 7.35
N LYS A 107 -33.99 6.83 8.01
CA LYS A 107 -33.17 7.51 9.02
C LYS A 107 -31.73 7.65 8.54
N TYR A 108 -31.12 8.82 8.76
CA TYR A 108 -29.76 9.10 8.34
C TYR A 108 -28.72 8.12 8.90
N TRP A 109 -28.85 7.67 10.15
CA TRP A 109 -27.91 6.68 10.70
C TRP A 109 -28.00 5.30 10.00
N VAL A 110 -29.18 4.91 9.50
CA VAL A 110 -29.36 3.69 8.70
C VAL A 110 -28.67 3.85 7.35
N PHE A 111 -28.76 5.04 6.75
CA PHE A 111 -28.01 5.37 5.55
C PHE A 111 -26.49 5.29 5.76
N VAL A 112 -25.99 5.80 6.89
CA VAL A 112 -24.56 5.68 7.26
C VAL A 112 -24.13 4.22 7.37
N ILE A 113 -24.97 3.33 7.89
CA ILE A 113 -24.67 1.89 7.94
C ILE A 113 -24.56 1.31 6.54
N PHE A 114 -25.54 1.56 5.67
CA PHE A 114 -25.52 0.97 4.33
C PHE A 114 -24.48 1.63 3.43
N TYR A 115 -24.61 2.93 3.16
CA TYR A 115 -23.75 3.67 2.23
C TYR A 115 -22.33 3.89 2.76
N GLY A 116 -22.19 4.02 4.08
CA GLY A 116 -20.90 4.18 4.75
C GLY A 116 -20.24 2.83 5.01
N ILE A 117 -20.73 2.12 6.03
CA ILE A 117 -20.07 0.94 6.59
C ILE A 117 -20.06 -0.23 5.60
N THR A 118 -21.24 -0.72 5.18
CA THR A 118 -21.32 -1.94 4.36
C THR A 118 -20.74 -1.75 2.96
N ASN A 119 -20.94 -0.57 2.37
CA ASN A 119 -20.33 -0.19 1.11
C ASN A 119 -18.80 -0.12 1.24
N GLY A 120 -18.29 0.53 2.29
CA GLY A 120 -16.86 0.62 2.59
C GLY A 120 -16.20 -0.76 2.69
N ILE A 121 -16.77 -1.67 3.47
CA ILE A 121 -16.26 -3.06 3.57
C ILE A 121 -16.24 -3.73 2.19
N SER A 122 -17.35 -3.65 1.45
CA SER A 122 -17.49 -4.29 0.13
C SER A 122 -16.50 -3.75 -0.90
N MET A 123 -16.29 -2.43 -0.93
CA MET A 123 -15.27 -1.76 -1.74
C MET A 123 -13.86 -2.21 -1.37
N GLY A 124 -13.58 -2.36 -0.07
CA GLY A 124 -12.32 -2.87 0.41
C GLY A 124 -11.98 -4.27 -0.12
N PHE A 125 -12.95 -5.19 -0.08
CA PHE A 125 -12.74 -6.58 -0.53
C PHE A 125 -12.31 -6.67 -1.99
N ILE A 126 -12.89 -5.83 -2.87
CA ILE A 126 -12.61 -5.89 -4.31
C ILE A 126 -11.39 -5.06 -4.73
N TYR A 127 -11.01 -4.03 -3.97
CA TYR A 127 -9.98 -3.04 -4.33
C TYR A 127 -8.66 -3.68 -4.79
N MET A 128 -8.09 -4.59 -3.99
CA MET A 128 -6.76 -5.17 -4.29
C MET A 128 -6.80 -6.34 -5.28
N ILE A 129 -7.95 -6.97 -5.53
CA ILE A 129 -8.05 -8.18 -6.36
C ILE A 129 -7.53 -7.95 -7.79
N PRO A 130 -8.00 -6.94 -8.56
CA PRO A 130 -7.52 -6.73 -9.92
C PRO A 130 -6.06 -6.24 -9.96
N LEU A 131 -5.61 -5.48 -8.95
CA LEU A 131 -4.23 -5.02 -8.85
C LEU A 131 -3.26 -6.19 -8.63
N ASP A 132 -3.63 -7.11 -7.73
CA ASP A 132 -2.88 -8.34 -7.50
C ASP A 132 -2.89 -9.29 -8.70
N ASN A 133 -4.02 -9.39 -9.39
CA ASN A 133 -4.12 -10.17 -10.61
C ASN A 133 -3.21 -9.60 -11.72
N ALA A 134 -3.31 -8.30 -11.98
CA ALA A 134 -2.63 -7.68 -13.11
C ALA A 134 -1.10 -7.65 -12.97
N GLN A 135 -0.57 -7.50 -11.74
CA GLN A 135 0.88 -7.57 -11.52
C GLN A 135 1.47 -8.94 -11.87
N LYS A 136 0.69 -10.02 -11.76
CA LYS A 136 1.13 -11.38 -12.14
C LYS A 136 1.32 -11.50 -13.66
N PHE A 137 0.53 -10.77 -14.45
CA PHE A 137 0.69 -10.71 -15.91
C PHE A 137 1.81 -9.77 -16.36
N PHE A 138 2.05 -8.69 -15.63
CA PHE A 138 2.97 -7.62 -16.03
C PHE A 138 3.99 -7.27 -14.94
N PRO A 139 4.88 -8.21 -14.57
CA PRO A 139 5.83 -8.01 -13.46
C PRO A 139 6.83 -6.87 -13.69
N ASN A 140 7.16 -6.55 -14.96
CA ASN A 140 8.14 -5.51 -15.31
C ASN A 140 7.54 -4.10 -15.46
N ARG A 141 6.20 -3.97 -15.46
CA ARG A 141 5.49 -2.69 -15.69
C ARG A 141 4.37 -2.46 -14.67
N LYS A 142 4.59 -2.87 -13.42
CA LYS A 142 3.59 -2.80 -12.34
C LYS A 142 3.01 -1.40 -12.17
N GLY A 143 3.87 -0.36 -12.16
CA GLY A 143 3.45 1.04 -11.99
C GLY A 143 2.50 1.51 -13.09
N THR A 144 2.83 1.26 -14.36
CA THR A 144 1.96 1.62 -15.50
C THR A 144 0.62 0.89 -15.45
N VAL A 145 0.64 -0.42 -15.17
CA VAL A 145 -0.58 -1.24 -15.13
C VAL A 145 -1.48 -0.83 -13.96
N TYR A 146 -0.90 -0.53 -12.81
CA TYR A 146 -1.62 0.04 -11.67
C TYR A 146 -2.24 1.37 -12.08
N GLY A 147 -1.45 2.26 -12.69
CA GLY A 147 -1.91 3.54 -13.21
C GLY A 147 -3.14 3.41 -14.11
N VAL A 148 -3.13 2.46 -15.07
CA VAL A 148 -4.28 2.18 -15.95
C VAL A 148 -5.50 1.72 -15.14
N ILE A 149 -5.36 0.71 -14.29
CA ILE A 149 -6.49 0.17 -13.51
C ILE A 149 -7.10 1.25 -12.62
N ILE A 150 -6.26 1.93 -11.84
CA ILE A 150 -6.66 2.97 -10.88
C ILE A 150 -7.14 4.24 -11.58
N CYS A 151 -6.79 4.48 -12.86
CA CYS A 151 -7.38 5.55 -13.67
C CYS A 151 -8.91 5.45 -13.69
N GLY A 152 -9.45 4.23 -13.71
CA GLY A 152 -10.89 4.00 -13.58
C GLY A 152 -11.48 4.71 -12.36
N TYR A 153 -10.79 4.73 -11.23
CA TYR A 153 -11.25 5.39 -10.01
C TYR A 153 -11.50 6.89 -10.19
N GLY A 154 -10.66 7.61 -10.93
CA GLY A 154 -10.87 9.04 -11.20
C GLY A 154 -11.89 9.30 -12.32
N LEU A 155 -11.91 8.46 -13.36
CA LEU A 155 -12.84 8.62 -14.49
C LEU A 155 -14.26 8.16 -14.14
N GLY A 156 -14.40 7.23 -13.19
CA GLY A 156 -15.68 6.76 -12.69
C GLY A 156 -16.48 7.88 -12.04
N SER A 157 -15.85 8.74 -11.23
CA SER A 157 -16.53 9.88 -10.62
C SER A 157 -17.05 10.87 -11.65
N LEU A 158 -16.28 11.12 -12.71
CA LEU A 158 -16.71 11.95 -13.83
C LEU A 158 -17.97 11.37 -14.48
N MET A 159 -17.96 10.08 -14.82
CA MET A 159 -19.11 9.41 -15.44
C MET A 159 -20.35 9.42 -14.53
N PHE A 160 -20.19 9.04 -13.26
CA PHE A 160 -21.30 8.94 -12.33
C PHE A 160 -21.84 10.29 -11.85
N ASN A 161 -21.04 11.36 -11.87
CA ASN A 161 -21.54 12.71 -11.61
C ASN A 161 -22.58 13.15 -12.64
N TRP A 162 -22.38 12.85 -13.93
CA TRP A 162 -23.37 13.11 -14.98
C TRP A 162 -24.63 12.27 -14.78
N VAL A 163 -24.47 10.98 -14.47
CA VAL A 163 -25.61 10.10 -14.18
C VAL A 163 -26.41 10.62 -12.98
N LEU A 164 -25.74 10.97 -11.89
CA LEU A 164 -26.35 11.51 -10.68
C LEU A 164 -27.14 12.79 -10.98
N TYR A 165 -26.56 13.70 -11.77
CA TYR A 165 -27.21 14.93 -12.21
C TYR A 165 -28.52 14.65 -12.96
N TYR A 166 -28.51 13.77 -13.97
CA TYR A 166 -29.72 13.45 -14.73
C TYR A 166 -30.77 12.70 -13.93
N LEU A 167 -30.36 11.88 -12.95
CA LEU A 167 -31.30 11.11 -12.11
C LEU A 167 -31.96 11.97 -11.03
N ILE A 168 -31.27 12.97 -10.47
CA ILE A 168 -31.80 13.77 -9.36
C ILE A 168 -32.35 15.13 -9.83
N ASN A 169 -31.60 15.85 -10.67
CA ASN A 169 -31.86 17.24 -11.01
C ASN A 169 -31.74 17.52 -12.53
N PRO A 170 -32.52 16.84 -13.38
CA PRO A 170 -32.43 17.00 -14.83
C PRO A 170 -32.78 18.42 -15.31
N SER A 171 -33.62 19.13 -14.57
CA SER A 171 -34.03 20.51 -14.87
C SER A 171 -33.06 21.58 -14.37
N ASN A 172 -31.95 21.17 -13.75
CA ASN A 172 -30.93 22.09 -13.21
C ASN A 172 -31.47 23.14 -12.24
N ILE A 173 -32.39 22.74 -11.36
CA ILE A 173 -32.95 23.61 -10.32
C ILE A 173 -31.83 23.94 -9.33
N LYS A 174 -31.65 25.23 -9.04
CA LYS A 174 -30.59 25.70 -8.14
C LYS A 174 -30.95 25.45 -6.68
N ALA A 175 -29.94 25.35 -5.83
CA ALA A 175 -30.16 25.34 -4.38
C ALA A 175 -30.59 26.73 -3.90
N GLU A 176 -31.47 26.77 -2.90
CA GLU A 176 -31.99 28.00 -2.30
C GLU A 176 -31.44 28.17 -0.88
N TRP A 177 -31.28 29.41 -0.44
CA TRP A 177 -30.79 29.71 0.91
C TRP A 177 -31.81 29.27 1.96
N ASN A 178 -31.38 28.40 2.89
CA ASN A 178 -32.21 27.96 4.00
C ASN A 178 -31.77 28.66 5.30
N GLU A 179 -32.61 29.58 5.81
CA GLU A 179 -32.30 30.37 7.01
C GLU A 179 -32.13 29.52 8.28
N ALA A 180 -32.88 28.42 8.42
CA ALA A 180 -32.81 27.58 9.63
C ALA A 180 -31.46 26.87 9.76
N TYR A 181 -30.85 26.51 8.63
CA TYR A 181 -29.59 25.75 8.58
C TYR A 181 -28.39 26.60 8.15
N GLN A 182 -28.61 27.85 7.74
CA GLN A 182 -27.59 28.79 7.24
C GLN A 182 -26.74 28.18 6.10
N GLU A 183 -27.38 27.42 5.21
CA GLU A 183 -26.74 26.82 4.04
C GLU A 183 -27.69 26.74 2.84
N TYR A 184 -27.13 26.63 1.64
CA TYR A 184 -27.89 26.40 0.42
C TYR A 184 -28.36 24.95 0.36
N MET A 185 -29.68 24.75 0.20
CA MET A 185 -30.29 23.42 0.10
C MET A 185 -31.16 23.32 -1.16
N TYR A 186 -31.16 22.15 -1.80
CA TYR A 186 -32.08 21.91 -2.92
C TYR A 186 -33.52 21.80 -2.44
N PRO A 187 -34.51 22.25 -3.22
CA PRO A 187 -35.92 22.21 -2.82
C PRO A 187 -36.47 20.77 -2.77
N PRO A 188 -37.62 20.55 -2.10
CA PRO A 188 -38.23 19.23 -1.93
C PRO A 188 -38.46 18.45 -3.24
N GLN A 189 -38.76 19.18 -4.33
CA GLN A 189 -39.00 18.63 -5.66
C GLN A 189 -37.77 17.94 -6.26
N VAL A 190 -36.57 18.36 -5.86
CA VAL A 190 -35.30 17.76 -6.29
C VAL A 190 -34.89 16.65 -5.34
N SER A 191 -34.98 16.91 -4.03
CA SER A 191 -34.51 15.96 -3.00
C SER A 191 -35.31 14.65 -2.97
N VAL A 192 -36.61 14.67 -3.35
CA VAL A 192 -37.46 13.46 -3.43
C VAL A 192 -36.96 12.42 -4.44
N ASN A 193 -36.14 12.82 -5.41
CA ASN A 193 -35.60 11.92 -6.43
C ASN A 193 -34.40 11.10 -5.91
N LEU A 194 -33.82 11.45 -4.76
CA LEU A 194 -32.61 10.82 -4.22
C LEU A 194 -32.74 9.28 -4.09
N PRO A 195 -33.80 8.70 -3.48
CA PRO A 195 -33.96 7.25 -3.41
C PRO A 195 -33.93 6.56 -4.77
N HIS A 196 -34.64 7.11 -5.76
CA HIS A 196 -34.69 6.56 -7.12
C HIS A 196 -33.33 6.63 -7.81
N ALA A 197 -32.60 7.72 -7.60
CA ALA A 197 -31.25 7.88 -8.13
C ALA A 197 -30.28 6.86 -7.52
N LEU A 198 -30.34 6.61 -6.21
CA LEU A 198 -29.53 5.60 -5.53
C LEU A 198 -29.84 4.18 -6.04
N LEU A 199 -31.12 3.86 -6.27
CA LEU A 199 -31.53 2.60 -6.88
C LEU A 199 -30.90 2.43 -8.28
N GLY A 200 -31.01 3.46 -9.13
CA GLY A 200 -30.43 3.46 -10.48
C GLY A 200 -28.92 3.31 -10.46
N LEU A 201 -28.22 4.04 -9.59
CA LEU A 201 -26.77 3.93 -9.42
C LEU A 201 -26.36 2.54 -8.95
N GLY A 202 -27.05 1.96 -7.96
CA GLY A 202 -26.76 0.61 -7.47
C GLY A 202 -26.88 -0.45 -8.56
N LEU A 203 -27.90 -0.37 -9.42
CA LEU A 203 -28.05 -1.27 -10.57
C LEU A 203 -26.93 -1.09 -11.61
N MET A 204 -26.55 0.16 -11.91
CA MET A 204 -25.43 0.43 -12.82
C MET A 204 -24.10 -0.08 -12.26
N TYR A 205 -23.85 0.12 -10.97
CA TYR A 205 -22.68 -0.40 -10.27
C TYR A 205 -22.62 -1.93 -10.38
N PHE A 206 -23.76 -2.61 -10.22
CA PHE A 206 -23.83 -4.06 -10.34
C PHE A 206 -23.43 -4.53 -11.73
N VAL A 207 -23.98 -3.92 -12.78
CA VAL A 207 -23.68 -4.30 -14.17
C VAL A 207 -22.20 -4.08 -14.48
N ILE A 208 -21.67 -2.89 -14.20
CA ILE A 208 -20.29 -2.53 -14.55
C ILE A 208 -19.29 -3.37 -13.74
N ALA A 209 -19.47 -3.47 -12.43
CA ALA A 209 -18.54 -4.22 -11.58
C ALA A 209 -18.66 -5.74 -11.80
N SER A 210 -19.83 -6.27 -12.17
CA SER A 210 -20.00 -7.67 -12.54
C SER A 210 -19.26 -8.00 -13.83
N ILE A 211 -19.41 -7.18 -14.87
CA ILE A 211 -18.65 -7.31 -16.12
C ILE A 211 -17.15 -7.27 -15.81
N GLY A 212 -16.71 -6.28 -15.03
CA GLY A 212 -15.31 -6.18 -14.61
C GLY A 212 -14.80 -7.41 -13.87
N SER A 213 -15.62 -7.97 -12.97
CA SER A 213 -15.29 -9.18 -12.20
C SER A 213 -15.16 -10.43 -13.08
N LEU A 214 -16.01 -10.57 -14.09
CA LEU A 214 -15.95 -11.69 -15.04
C LEU A 214 -14.70 -11.66 -15.92
N LEU A 215 -14.17 -10.46 -16.19
CA LEU A 215 -12.96 -10.23 -16.98
C LEU A 215 -11.65 -10.50 -16.21
N ILE A 216 -11.68 -10.59 -14.88
CA ILE A 216 -10.49 -10.93 -14.08
C ILE A 216 -10.10 -12.39 -14.30
N ILE A 217 -8.97 -12.67 -14.95
CA ILE A 217 -8.54 -14.05 -15.23
C ILE A 217 -7.29 -14.35 -14.40
N LYS A 218 -7.33 -15.36 -13.52
CA LYS A 218 -6.14 -15.80 -12.79
C LYS A 218 -5.19 -16.54 -13.75
N PRO A 219 -3.89 -16.20 -13.79
CA PRO A 219 -2.93 -16.95 -14.60
C PRO A 219 -2.78 -18.37 -14.07
N SER A 220 -2.65 -19.34 -14.97
CA SER A 220 -2.44 -20.74 -14.62
C SER A 220 -1.02 -20.96 -14.09
N GLN A 221 -0.79 -22.09 -13.42
CA GLN A 221 0.54 -22.44 -12.92
C GLN A 221 1.57 -22.59 -14.05
N ARG A 222 1.14 -23.04 -15.24
CA ARG A 222 1.98 -23.08 -16.45
C ARG A 222 2.38 -21.68 -16.90
N ASP A 223 1.42 -20.76 -16.96
CA ASP A 223 1.67 -19.37 -17.34
C ASP A 223 2.69 -18.71 -16.40
N LEU A 224 2.57 -18.95 -15.09
CA LEU A 224 3.52 -18.42 -14.10
C LEU A 224 4.95 -18.97 -14.28
N LEU A 225 5.07 -20.26 -14.62
CA LEU A 225 6.35 -20.90 -14.90
C LEU A 225 7.01 -20.36 -16.18
N GLU A 226 6.23 -20.13 -17.24
CA GLU A 226 6.73 -19.50 -18.48
C GLU A 226 7.26 -18.09 -18.23
N ILE A 227 6.56 -17.29 -17.42
CA ILE A 227 7.02 -15.95 -17.03
C ILE A 227 8.32 -16.05 -16.24
N GLN A 228 8.39 -16.95 -15.25
CA GLN A 228 9.57 -17.12 -14.42
C GLN A 228 10.78 -17.56 -15.25
N ALA A 229 10.59 -18.48 -16.19
CA ALA A 229 11.63 -18.86 -17.16
C ALA A 229 12.06 -17.70 -18.05
N SER A 230 11.11 -16.90 -18.56
CA SER A 230 11.43 -15.73 -19.39
C SER A 230 12.19 -14.65 -18.60
N MET A 231 11.85 -14.42 -17.33
CA MET A 231 12.55 -13.47 -16.46
C MET A 231 13.97 -13.91 -16.15
N VAL A 232 14.19 -15.20 -15.86
CA VAL A 232 15.54 -15.76 -15.66
C VAL A 232 16.37 -15.64 -16.94
N SER A 233 15.78 -15.92 -18.10
CA SER A 233 16.48 -15.77 -19.37
C SER A 233 16.88 -14.32 -19.66
N LEU A 234 15.99 -13.35 -19.40
CA LEU A 234 16.29 -11.93 -19.56
C LEU A 234 17.37 -11.45 -18.58
N GLN A 235 17.32 -11.90 -17.32
CA GLN A 235 18.35 -11.60 -16.32
C GLN A 235 19.70 -12.17 -16.74
N SER A 236 19.74 -13.40 -17.26
CA SER A 236 20.99 -13.99 -17.76
C SER A 236 21.54 -13.22 -18.97
N LEU A 237 20.67 -12.73 -19.87
CA LEU A 237 21.06 -11.90 -21.00
C LEU A 237 21.56 -10.52 -20.55
N GLU A 238 20.93 -9.89 -19.56
CA GLU A 238 21.38 -8.63 -18.98
C GLU A 238 22.71 -8.78 -18.22
N GLN A 239 22.88 -9.87 -17.48
CA GLN A 239 24.15 -10.19 -16.82
C GLN A 239 25.27 -10.40 -17.84
N ASN A 240 25.01 -11.16 -18.91
CA ASN A 240 25.96 -11.35 -19.99
C ASN A 240 26.28 -10.01 -20.68
N ALA A 241 25.26 -9.20 -20.98
CA ALA A 241 25.46 -7.88 -21.60
C ALA A 241 26.25 -6.90 -20.71
N ASN A 242 26.05 -6.95 -19.40
CA ASN A 242 26.81 -6.14 -18.44
C ASN A 242 28.25 -6.65 -18.28
N GLN A 243 28.47 -7.96 -18.25
CA GLN A 243 29.82 -8.54 -18.33
C GLN A 243 30.53 -8.13 -19.62
N PHE A 244 29.85 -8.17 -20.78
CA PHE A 244 30.43 -7.70 -22.03
C PHE A 244 30.76 -6.21 -22.01
N LYS A 245 29.97 -5.38 -21.30
CA LYS A 245 30.27 -3.96 -21.11
C LYS A 245 31.44 -3.73 -20.15
N GLU A 246 31.57 -4.49 -19.08
CA GLU A 246 32.73 -4.43 -18.17
C GLU A 246 34.00 -4.88 -18.87
N VAL A 247 33.96 -5.99 -19.61
CA VAL A 247 35.09 -6.47 -20.42
C VAL A 247 35.44 -5.49 -21.54
N ALA A 248 34.46 -4.90 -22.21
CA ALA A 248 34.71 -3.87 -23.22
C ALA A 248 35.27 -2.56 -22.61
N PHE A 249 34.97 -2.27 -21.34
CA PHE A 249 35.51 -1.11 -20.61
C PHE A 249 36.93 -1.36 -20.10
N GLU A 250 37.25 -2.58 -19.66
CA GLU A 250 38.62 -3.00 -19.32
C GLU A 250 39.53 -3.02 -20.55
N VAL A 251 39.01 -3.39 -21.72
CA VAL A 251 39.76 -3.36 -23.00
C VAL A 251 39.91 -1.92 -23.56
N ALA A 252 39.08 -0.97 -23.12
CA ALA A 252 39.11 0.43 -23.58
C ALA A 252 39.93 1.38 -22.68
N SER A 253 40.77 0.84 -21.79
CA SER A 253 41.73 1.64 -21.01
C SER A 253 43.01 1.87 -21.85
N PRO A 254 43.52 3.11 -22.02
CA PRO A 254 44.58 3.43 -22.97
C PRO A 254 46.01 3.03 -22.57
N ASP A 255 46.18 2.09 -21.62
CA ASP A 255 47.50 1.64 -21.16
C ASP A 255 47.57 0.11 -21.20
N ASN A 256 47.75 -0.46 -22.39
CA ASN A 256 48.41 -1.76 -22.55
C ASN A 256 48.95 -1.89 -23.96
N LYS A 257 50.18 -1.40 -24.16
CA LYS A 257 51.05 -1.92 -25.20
C LYS A 257 51.47 -3.34 -24.76
N CYS A 258 51.02 -4.35 -25.49
CA CYS A 258 51.72 -5.63 -25.49
C CYS A 258 52.16 -5.94 -26.91
N ASP A 259 53.49 -5.94 -27.05
CA ASP A 259 54.23 -6.40 -28.19
C ASP A 259 53.86 -7.85 -28.52
N GLU A 260 53.57 -8.09 -29.80
CA GLU A 260 53.65 -9.41 -30.40
C GLU A 260 55.11 -9.87 -30.40
N LYS A 261 55.42 -10.96 -29.68
CA LYS A 261 56.19 -12.12 -30.18
C LYS A 261 56.49 -13.15 -29.09
N ASN A 262 56.43 -14.41 -29.53
CA ASN A 262 57.02 -15.61 -28.93
C ASN A 262 56.39 -16.17 -27.64
N SER A 263 55.51 -17.16 -27.78
CA SER A 263 55.97 -18.55 -27.95
C SER A 263 54.81 -19.52 -27.72
N GLU A 264 54.45 -20.21 -28.79
CA GLU A 264 53.82 -21.52 -28.73
C GLU A 264 54.79 -22.49 -28.05
N LYS A 265 54.50 -22.89 -26.80
CA LYS A 265 54.74 -24.24 -26.26
C LYS A 265 54.22 -24.29 -24.82
N ASN A 266 53.57 -25.40 -24.48
CA ASN A 266 52.97 -25.75 -23.19
C ASN A 266 51.55 -25.23 -22.95
N LYS A 267 50.58 -25.72 -23.74
CA LYS A 267 49.15 -25.57 -23.48
C LYS A 267 48.39 -26.85 -23.09
N ASN A 268 49.04 -27.97 -22.82
CA ASN A 268 48.33 -29.25 -22.60
C ASN A 268 48.58 -29.99 -21.27
N GLN A 269 49.02 -29.33 -20.19
CA GLN A 269 49.21 -30.03 -18.90
C GLN A 269 48.74 -29.30 -17.61
N GLN A 270 48.00 -28.21 -17.68
CA GLN A 270 47.51 -27.50 -16.48
C GLN A 270 45.99 -27.34 -16.36
N PHE A 271 45.21 -28.13 -17.12
CA PHE A 271 43.74 -28.04 -17.09
C PHE A 271 43.01 -29.27 -16.51
N GLN A 272 43.72 -30.14 -15.77
CA GLN A 272 43.11 -31.31 -15.12
C GLN A 272 43.38 -31.46 -13.60
N GLU A 273 44.10 -30.54 -12.94
CA GLU A 273 44.37 -30.64 -11.49
C GLU A 273 43.64 -29.61 -10.60
N GLN A 274 42.78 -28.75 -11.14
CA GLN A 274 41.98 -27.79 -10.37
C GLN A 274 40.51 -28.19 -10.18
N LYS A 275 40.17 -29.47 -10.36
CA LYS A 275 38.79 -30.00 -10.17
C LYS A 275 38.60 -31.01 -9.04
N LYS A 276 39.60 -31.21 -8.18
CA LYS A 276 39.46 -31.96 -6.91
C LYS A 276 40.25 -31.21 -5.84
N ASN A 277 39.59 -30.30 -5.11
CA ASN A 277 39.95 -29.94 -3.73
C ASN A 277 39.00 -28.90 -3.07
N ASN A 278 37.97 -28.39 -3.75
CA ASN A 278 37.02 -27.44 -3.16
C ASN A 278 35.77 -28.09 -2.51
N GLN A 279 35.91 -29.25 -1.88
CA GLN A 279 34.81 -29.88 -1.13
C GLN A 279 35.17 -30.31 0.29
N GLN A 280 36.31 -29.88 0.84
CA GLN A 280 36.74 -30.31 2.18
C GLN A 280 37.48 -29.23 3.00
N SER A 281 37.16 -27.95 2.79
CA SER A 281 37.69 -26.84 3.61
C SER A 281 36.60 -26.00 4.31
N ILE A 282 35.32 -26.37 4.20
CA ILE A 282 34.20 -25.55 4.74
C ILE A 282 33.84 -25.91 6.21
N GLN A 283 34.52 -26.85 6.86
CA GLN A 283 34.13 -27.29 8.21
C GLN A 283 35.00 -26.83 9.39
N ASN A 284 36.09 -26.07 9.17
CA ASN A 284 37.02 -25.73 10.27
C ASN A 284 37.35 -24.23 10.48
N GLU A 285 36.60 -23.29 9.91
CA GLU A 285 36.72 -21.85 10.28
C GLU A 285 35.52 -21.32 11.07
N VAL A 286 34.86 -22.20 11.84
CA VAL A 286 33.79 -21.85 12.79
C VAL A 286 34.30 -21.99 14.23
N THR A 287 35.41 -21.33 14.60
CA THR A 287 35.78 -21.20 16.04
C THR A 287 36.81 -20.12 16.38
N VAL A 288 36.91 -18.98 15.68
CA VAL A 288 37.79 -17.88 16.17
C VAL A 288 37.22 -16.49 15.86
N ILE A 289 36.00 -16.17 16.30
CA ILE A 289 35.57 -14.76 16.44
C ILE A 289 34.71 -14.58 17.70
N THR A 290 35.26 -14.96 18.84
CA THR A 290 34.98 -14.31 20.12
C THR A 290 36.29 -14.32 20.90
N TRP A 291 36.71 -13.16 21.42
CA TRP A 291 37.96 -12.90 22.15
C TRP A 291 39.19 -12.55 21.30
N GLN A 292 39.24 -11.30 20.83
CA GLN A 292 40.41 -10.41 20.91
C GLN A 292 40.05 -9.04 20.32
N ALA A 293 39.45 -8.17 21.15
CA ALA A 293 39.31 -6.75 20.82
C ALA A 293 40.63 -6.04 21.13
N GLY A 294 41.55 -6.01 20.16
CA GLY A 294 42.65 -5.04 20.09
C GLY A 294 42.25 -3.82 19.24
N PRO A 295 43.04 -2.74 19.22
CA PRO A 295 42.68 -1.51 18.50
C PRO A 295 42.49 -1.79 17.00
N SER A 296 41.34 -1.43 16.45
CA SER A 296 40.96 -1.72 15.07
C SER A 296 41.85 -0.99 14.06
N THR A 297 42.41 -1.73 13.10
CA THR A 297 43.07 -1.19 11.92
C THR A 297 42.09 -1.18 10.75
N GLN A 298 42.07 -0.10 9.95
CA GLN A 298 41.20 0.09 8.77
C GLN A 298 41.13 -1.12 7.81
N LYS A 299 42.19 -1.94 7.74
CA LYS A 299 42.25 -3.17 6.93
C LYS A 299 41.37 -4.30 7.47
N ASN A 300 41.22 -4.44 8.79
CA ASN A 300 40.35 -5.44 9.39
C ASN A 300 38.88 -5.08 9.19
N ASP A 301 38.54 -3.79 9.28
CA ASP A 301 37.17 -3.32 9.02
C ASP A 301 36.77 -3.53 7.55
N GLN A 302 37.67 -3.28 6.60
CA GLN A 302 37.43 -3.56 5.18
C GLN A 302 37.29 -5.05 4.86
N LYS A 303 38.07 -5.91 5.54
CA LYS A 303 37.99 -7.37 5.35
C LYS A 303 36.69 -7.94 5.92
N ILE A 304 36.26 -7.44 7.08
CA ILE A 304 34.97 -7.79 7.70
C ILE A 304 33.81 -7.30 6.82
N GLU A 305 33.88 -6.08 6.30
CA GLU A 305 32.85 -5.54 5.40
C GLU A 305 32.75 -6.32 4.09
N LYS A 306 33.89 -6.77 3.54
CA LYS A 306 33.93 -7.63 2.35
C LYS A 306 33.33 -9.02 2.60
N MET A 307 33.66 -9.66 3.73
CA MET A 307 33.05 -10.93 4.12
C MET A 307 31.54 -10.81 4.40
N ARG A 308 31.11 -9.66 4.96
CA ARG A 308 29.69 -9.33 5.13
C ARG A 308 28.97 -9.19 3.79
N GLN A 309 29.59 -8.52 2.81
CA GLN A 309 29.08 -8.38 1.44
C GLN A 309 28.94 -9.74 0.74
N ASP A 310 29.94 -10.62 0.89
CA ASP A 310 29.93 -11.96 0.30
C ASP A 310 28.84 -12.85 0.92
N GLN A 311 28.61 -12.76 2.24
CA GLN A 311 27.49 -13.45 2.90
C GLN A 311 26.11 -12.87 2.48
N LEU A 312 26.01 -11.56 2.31
CA LEU A 312 24.80 -10.89 1.81
C LEU A 312 24.47 -11.27 0.35
N GLN A 313 25.46 -11.61 -0.48
CA GLN A 313 25.22 -12.14 -1.83
C GLN A 313 24.68 -13.57 -1.82
N ASN A 314 25.08 -14.39 -0.85
CA ASN A 314 24.64 -15.79 -0.73
C ASN A 314 23.23 -15.93 -0.11
N LEU A 315 22.76 -14.93 0.64
CA LEU A 315 21.39 -14.89 1.19
C LEU A 315 20.39 -14.40 0.13
N GLY A 316 19.61 -15.30 -0.46
CA GLY A 316 18.57 -15.01 -1.46
C GLY A 316 17.35 -14.19 -0.97
N ALA A 317 17.43 -13.51 0.18
CA ALA A 317 16.32 -12.79 0.81
C ALA A 317 16.19 -11.36 0.26
N ASN A 318 15.57 -11.22 -0.93
CA ASN A 318 15.29 -9.90 -1.53
C ASN A 318 13.90 -9.34 -1.16
N GLU A 319 13.03 -10.12 -0.51
CA GLU A 319 11.66 -9.73 -0.16
C GLU A 319 11.32 -10.18 1.27
N CYS A 320 10.28 -9.58 1.86
CA CYS A 320 9.83 -9.93 3.21
C CYS A 320 9.26 -11.36 3.24
N SER A 321 9.60 -12.11 4.29
CA SER A 321 9.22 -13.51 4.48
C SER A 321 7.76 -13.67 4.94
N SER A 322 7.28 -12.80 5.83
CA SER A 322 5.98 -12.96 6.48
C SER A 322 5.36 -11.63 6.94
N LEU A 323 4.04 -11.63 7.08
CA LEU A 323 3.28 -10.47 7.57
C LEU A 323 3.73 -10.05 8.99
N SER A 324 4.01 -11.01 9.87
CA SER A 324 4.44 -10.73 11.25
C SER A 324 5.77 -9.98 11.30
N VAL A 325 6.69 -10.28 10.38
CA VAL A 325 7.96 -9.56 10.25
C VAL A 325 7.72 -8.15 9.70
N ALA A 326 6.84 -8.00 8.71
CA ALA A 326 6.48 -6.71 8.14
C ALA A 326 5.86 -5.75 9.18
N LEU A 327 4.98 -6.26 10.05
CA LEU A 327 4.32 -5.49 11.10
C LEU A 327 5.29 -4.98 12.19
N LYS A 328 6.50 -5.54 12.29
CA LYS A 328 7.53 -5.07 13.23
C LYS A 328 8.40 -3.95 12.65
N GLN A 329 8.29 -3.66 11.35
CA GLN A 329 9.14 -2.67 10.69
C GLN A 329 8.63 -1.25 10.93
N LYS A 330 9.50 -0.36 11.40
CA LYS A 330 9.18 1.06 11.65
C LYS A 330 8.78 1.80 10.37
N GLU A 331 9.37 1.42 9.23
CA GLU A 331 9.14 2.02 7.93
C GLU A 331 7.69 1.88 7.47
N LEU A 332 6.99 0.81 7.90
CA LEU A 332 5.55 0.65 7.66
C LEU A 332 4.75 1.78 8.32
N TYR A 333 5.00 2.02 9.61
CA TYR A 333 4.26 3.01 10.39
C TYR A 333 4.61 4.44 9.99
N VAL A 334 5.89 4.71 9.67
CA VAL A 334 6.29 6.00 9.09
C VAL A 334 5.55 6.24 7.78
N SER A 335 5.48 5.24 6.89
CA SER A 335 4.77 5.34 5.62
C SER A 335 3.26 5.54 5.80
N LEU A 336 2.66 4.88 6.80
CA LEU A 336 1.26 5.06 7.17
C LEU A 336 0.98 6.50 7.62
N ILE A 337 1.81 7.05 8.52
CA ILE A 337 1.68 8.42 9.00
C ILE A 337 1.84 9.41 7.85
N LEU A 338 2.82 9.19 6.97
CA LEU A 338 3.02 10.02 5.78
C LEU A 338 1.83 9.94 4.82
N GLY A 339 1.27 8.75 4.62
CA GLY A 339 0.04 8.57 3.84
C GLY A 339 -1.15 9.31 4.46
N CYS A 340 -1.29 9.27 5.79
CA CYS A 340 -2.31 9.99 6.53
C CYS A 340 -2.19 11.52 6.35
N ILE A 341 -0.99 12.06 6.57
CA ILE A 341 -0.70 13.50 6.42
C ILE A 341 -0.91 13.94 4.96
N GLY A 342 -0.37 13.17 4.03
CA GLY A 342 -0.38 13.50 2.61
C GLY A 342 -1.75 13.54 1.96
N VAL A 343 -2.65 12.66 2.40
CA VAL A 343 -4.03 12.58 1.90
C VAL A 343 -4.93 13.66 2.51
N CYS A 344 -4.55 14.24 3.66
CA CYS A 344 -5.42 15.10 4.47
C CYS A 344 -5.89 16.34 3.73
N TYR A 345 -4.95 17.11 3.18
CA TYR A 345 -5.27 18.29 2.38
C TYR A 345 -6.14 17.97 1.16
N GLY A 346 -5.82 16.88 0.46
CA GLY A 346 -6.58 16.48 -0.71
C GLY A 346 -8.02 16.09 -0.37
N LEU A 347 -8.27 15.47 0.79
CA LEU A 347 -9.63 15.20 1.27
C LEU A 347 -10.38 16.50 1.63
N VAL A 348 -9.71 17.46 2.29
CA VAL A 348 -10.29 18.78 2.65
C VAL A 348 -10.80 19.47 1.41
N ILE A 349 -9.95 19.56 0.39
CA ILE A 349 -10.31 20.17 -0.87
C ILE A 349 -11.39 19.33 -1.58
N ALA A 350 -11.19 18.02 -1.77
CA ALA A 350 -12.10 17.20 -2.55
C ALA A 350 -13.54 17.17 -1.99
N SER A 351 -13.69 17.23 -0.67
CA SER A 351 -15.00 17.14 -0.01
C SER A 351 -15.69 18.51 0.17
N ASN A 352 -14.95 19.62 0.09
CA ASN A 352 -15.48 20.92 0.51
C ASN A 352 -15.11 22.11 -0.38
N TYR A 353 -14.43 21.93 -1.51
CA TYR A 353 -14.06 23.05 -2.39
C TYR A 353 -15.29 23.88 -2.79
N LYS A 354 -16.40 23.25 -3.19
CA LYS A 354 -17.65 23.95 -3.53
C LYS A 354 -18.18 24.77 -2.36
N SER A 355 -18.29 24.17 -1.17
CA SER A 355 -18.75 24.87 0.05
C SER A 355 -17.86 26.05 0.45
N TYR A 356 -16.55 25.95 0.23
CA TYR A 356 -15.63 27.08 0.45
C TYR A 356 -15.82 28.16 -0.61
N GLY A 357 -15.90 27.77 -1.88
CA GLY A 357 -15.99 28.67 -3.01
C GLY A 357 -17.30 29.47 -3.08
N LEU A 358 -18.43 28.86 -2.72
CA LEU A 358 -19.75 29.50 -2.75
C LEU A 358 -19.82 30.77 -1.87
N ASN A 359 -18.92 30.91 -0.88
CA ASN A 359 -18.82 32.12 -0.07
C ASN A 359 -18.28 33.34 -0.86
N TYR A 360 -17.74 33.12 -2.06
CA TYR A 360 -17.09 34.14 -2.89
C TYR A 360 -17.72 34.22 -4.30
N HIS A 361 -18.04 33.08 -4.91
CA HIS A 361 -18.68 33.03 -6.23
C HIS A 361 -19.98 32.24 -6.15
N ASN A 362 -21.11 32.90 -6.38
CA ASN A 362 -22.41 32.24 -6.37
C ASN A 362 -22.79 31.71 -7.77
N ASP A 363 -21.99 30.80 -8.31
CA ASP A 363 -22.25 30.15 -9.61
C ASP A 363 -22.08 28.62 -9.52
N ASP A 364 -23.21 27.93 -9.38
CA ASP A 364 -23.26 26.46 -9.35
C ASP A 364 -22.73 25.80 -10.63
N LYS A 365 -22.96 26.40 -11.81
CA LYS A 365 -22.50 25.80 -13.08
C LYS A 365 -20.98 25.79 -13.13
N TYR A 366 -20.35 26.85 -12.63
CA TYR A 366 -18.91 26.95 -12.51
C TYR A 366 -18.32 25.84 -11.62
N TYR A 367 -18.90 25.55 -10.46
CA TYR A 367 -18.43 24.46 -9.60
C TYR A 367 -18.62 23.07 -10.21
N TYR A 368 -19.67 22.87 -11.00
CA TYR A 368 -19.88 21.63 -11.74
C TYR A 368 -18.77 21.39 -12.78
N TYR A 369 -18.38 22.42 -13.54
CA TYR A 369 -17.27 22.33 -14.48
C TYR A 369 -15.95 22.06 -13.77
N ILE A 370 -15.68 22.74 -12.64
CA ILE A 370 -14.50 22.46 -11.81
C ILE A 370 -14.49 21.00 -11.36
N SER A 371 -15.62 20.48 -10.86
CA SER A 371 -15.75 19.08 -10.41
C SER A 371 -15.36 18.10 -11.51
N THR A 372 -15.86 18.34 -12.72
CA THR A 372 -15.65 17.49 -13.90
C THR A 372 -14.18 17.51 -14.32
N ILE A 373 -13.59 18.70 -14.49
CA ILE A 373 -12.19 18.84 -14.89
C ILE A 373 -11.25 18.31 -13.81
N SER A 374 -11.56 18.55 -12.54
CA SER A 374 -10.77 18.05 -11.41
C SER A 374 -10.82 16.53 -11.28
N SER A 375 -11.98 15.91 -11.56
CA SER A 375 -12.12 14.45 -11.62
C SER A 375 -11.29 13.85 -12.76
N PHE A 376 -11.32 14.50 -13.95
CA PHE A 376 -10.47 14.10 -15.07
C PHE A 376 -8.97 14.25 -14.75
N ALA A 377 -8.57 15.36 -14.13
CA ALA A 377 -7.20 15.58 -13.68
C ALA A 377 -6.76 14.55 -12.64
N ASN A 378 -7.63 14.21 -11.68
CA ASN A 378 -7.39 13.14 -10.72
C ASN A 378 -7.14 11.80 -11.43
N GLY A 379 -8.02 11.41 -12.36
CA GLY A 379 -7.89 10.16 -13.12
C GLY A 379 -6.63 10.10 -13.99
N SER A 380 -6.36 11.15 -14.76
CA SER A 380 -5.23 11.21 -15.70
C SER A 380 -3.87 11.37 -15.01
N SER A 381 -3.81 12.05 -13.85
CA SER A 381 -2.59 12.23 -13.06
C SER A 381 -1.96 10.89 -12.61
N ARG A 382 -2.74 9.80 -12.57
CA ARG A 382 -2.23 8.47 -12.20
C ARG A 382 -1.14 7.96 -13.14
N PHE A 383 -1.23 8.30 -14.43
CA PHE A 383 -0.18 7.99 -15.39
C PHE A 383 1.10 8.78 -15.10
N PHE A 384 0.94 10.07 -14.80
CA PHE A 384 2.05 10.94 -14.46
C PHE A 384 2.78 10.46 -13.20
N TRP A 385 2.05 10.23 -12.11
CA TRP A 385 2.63 9.75 -10.85
C TRP A 385 3.21 8.34 -10.99
N GLY A 386 2.54 7.46 -11.75
CA GLY A 386 3.02 6.14 -12.14
C GLY A 386 4.39 6.20 -12.80
N TYR A 387 4.51 7.03 -13.84
CA TYR A 387 5.74 7.23 -14.59
C TYR A 387 6.85 7.89 -13.77
N MET A 388 6.52 8.90 -12.95
CA MET A 388 7.50 9.59 -12.10
C MET A 388 8.13 8.65 -11.06
N MET A 389 7.38 7.69 -10.52
CA MET A 389 7.92 6.71 -9.57
C MET A 389 8.98 5.78 -10.16
N ASP A 390 8.93 5.54 -11.47
CA ASP A 390 9.90 4.68 -12.15
C ASP A 390 11.21 5.42 -12.40
N LYS A 391 11.21 6.76 -12.38
CA LYS A 391 12.39 7.61 -12.63
C LYS A 391 12.98 8.25 -11.37
N ILE A 392 12.14 8.57 -10.39
CA ILE A 392 12.51 9.35 -9.21
C ILE A 392 12.45 8.46 -7.96
N ARG A 393 13.42 8.64 -7.06
CA ARG A 393 13.41 7.98 -5.75
C ARG A 393 12.16 8.39 -4.95
N ILE A 394 11.48 7.43 -4.33
CA ILE A 394 10.20 7.65 -3.62
C ILE A 394 10.27 8.79 -2.60
N LYS A 395 11.33 8.84 -1.78
CA LYS A 395 11.50 9.91 -0.78
C LYS A 395 11.46 11.31 -1.41
N ARG A 396 12.13 11.51 -2.55
CA ARG A 396 12.11 12.80 -3.27
C ARG A 396 10.74 13.09 -3.85
N LEU A 397 10.06 12.08 -4.38
CA LEU A 397 8.73 12.23 -4.96
C LEU A 397 7.68 12.63 -3.91
N ILE A 398 7.74 12.04 -2.71
CA ILE A 398 6.88 12.40 -1.58
C ILE A 398 7.12 13.87 -1.16
N ILE A 399 8.39 14.29 -1.05
CA ILE A 399 8.74 15.68 -0.71
C ILE A 399 8.19 16.64 -1.76
N LEU A 400 8.39 16.36 -3.05
CA LEU A 400 7.89 17.20 -4.14
C LEU A 400 6.35 17.32 -4.11
N ASN A 401 5.64 16.21 -3.88
CA ASN A 401 4.18 16.24 -3.80
C ASN A 401 3.71 17.06 -2.58
N LEU A 402 4.32 16.87 -1.40
CA LEU A 402 4.00 17.65 -0.19
C LEU A 402 4.26 19.15 -0.38
N LEU A 403 5.42 19.52 -0.94
CA LEU A 403 5.74 20.94 -1.20
C LEU A 403 4.75 21.57 -2.16
N THR A 404 4.35 20.85 -3.21
CA THR A 404 3.35 21.33 -4.17
C THR A 404 2.01 21.54 -3.47
N GLN A 405 1.57 20.61 -2.62
CA GLN A 405 0.32 20.78 -1.85
C GLN A 405 0.39 21.93 -0.86
N ILE A 406 1.52 22.15 -0.18
CA ILE A 406 1.71 23.28 0.73
C ILE A 406 1.60 24.61 -0.03
N LEU A 407 2.23 24.69 -1.21
CA LEU A 407 2.14 25.88 -2.05
C LEU A 407 0.68 26.17 -2.42
N ILE A 408 -0.07 25.16 -2.89
CA ILE A 408 -1.49 25.33 -3.23
C ILE A 408 -2.30 25.74 -1.99
N ASN A 409 -2.03 25.15 -0.82
CA ASN A 409 -2.72 25.46 0.43
C ASN A 409 -2.53 26.92 0.87
N ILE A 410 -1.33 27.48 0.71
CA ILE A 410 -1.03 28.89 1.03
C ILE A 410 -1.64 29.83 -0.01
N THR A 411 -1.58 29.48 -1.30
CA THR A 411 -2.03 30.36 -2.37
C THR A 411 -3.55 30.42 -2.49
N LEU A 412 -4.26 29.29 -2.30
CA LEU A 412 -5.71 29.18 -2.55
C LEU A 412 -6.56 30.27 -1.86
N PRO A 413 -6.35 30.61 -0.57
CA PRO A 413 -7.14 31.64 0.10
C PRO A 413 -6.89 33.06 -0.44
N GLN A 414 -5.71 33.31 -1.03
CA GLN A 414 -5.32 34.63 -1.54
C GLN A 414 -5.93 34.93 -2.91
N ILE A 415 -6.14 33.89 -3.72
CA ILE A 415 -6.60 33.99 -5.11
C ILE A 415 -8.07 33.62 -5.29
N VAL A 416 -8.77 33.27 -4.20
CA VAL A 416 -10.17 32.80 -4.24
C VAL A 416 -11.11 33.79 -4.91
N GLN A 417 -10.79 35.10 -4.93
CA GLN A 417 -11.58 36.13 -5.61
C GLN A 417 -11.57 36.01 -7.14
N SER A 418 -10.57 35.34 -7.74
CA SER A 418 -10.51 35.10 -9.18
C SER A 418 -11.00 33.70 -9.51
N GLN A 419 -12.07 33.60 -10.29
CA GLN A 419 -12.64 32.31 -10.71
C GLN A 419 -11.60 31.44 -11.43
N LEU A 420 -10.88 32.01 -12.39
CA LEU A 420 -9.91 31.24 -13.17
C LEU A 420 -8.77 30.68 -12.31
N LEU A 421 -8.20 31.51 -11.42
CA LEU A 421 -7.09 31.10 -10.55
C LEU A 421 -7.54 30.08 -9.50
N TYR A 422 -8.72 30.29 -8.91
CA TYR A 422 -9.32 29.34 -7.99
C TYR A 422 -9.51 27.97 -8.67
N ALA A 423 -10.16 27.93 -9.85
CA ALA A 423 -10.37 26.70 -10.60
C ALA A 423 -9.06 25.97 -10.87
N PHE A 424 -8.02 26.69 -11.31
CA PHE A 424 -6.70 26.14 -11.57
C PHE A 424 -6.08 25.48 -10.32
N CYS A 425 -6.17 26.13 -9.16
CA CYS A 425 -5.66 25.57 -7.91
C CYS A 425 -6.42 24.33 -7.43
N ILE A 426 -7.75 24.29 -7.60
CA ILE A 426 -8.53 23.09 -7.29
C ILE A 426 -8.13 21.92 -8.18
N ILE A 427 -7.97 22.15 -9.49
CA ILE A 427 -7.53 21.12 -10.44
C ILE A 427 -6.13 20.59 -10.05
N CYS A 428 -5.20 21.48 -9.70
CA CYS A 428 -3.88 21.11 -9.21
C CYS A 428 -3.93 20.31 -7.90
N ALA A 429 -4.83 20.68 -6.97
CA ALA A 429 -5.00 19.96 -5.72
C ALA A 429 -5.49 18.52 -5.97
N PHE A 430 -6.45 18.32 -6.87
CA PHE A 430 -6.93 16.97 -7.25
C PHE A 430 -5.84 16.14 -7.95
N PHE A 431 -5.01 16.78 -8.77
CA PHE A 431 -3.85 16.15 -9.40
C PHE A 431 -2.84 15.64 -8.35
N CYS A 432 -2.51 16.45 -7.34
CA CYS A 432 -1.59 16.08 -6.27
C CYS A 432 -2.19 15.06 -5.28
N TYR A 433 -3.49 15.16 -5.00
CA TYR A 433 -4.22 14.26 -4.13
C TYR A 433 -4.13 12.81 -4.62
N CYS A 434 -4.32 12.61 -5.93
CA CYS A 434 -4.22 11.29 -6.53
C CYS A 434 -2.81 10.67 -6.43
N GLY A 435 -1.77 11.50 -6.36
CA GLY A 435 -0.39 11.03 -6.21
C GLY A 435 -0.22 10.09 -5.03
N TRP A 436 -0.89 10.34 -3.90
CA TRP A 436 -0.81 9.47 -2.71
C TRP A 436 -1.37 8.07 -2.93
N TYR A 437 -2.46 7.95 -3.69
CA TYR A 437 -3.07 6.66 -4.02
C TYR A 437 -2.23 5.82 -4.99
N VAL A 438 -1.27 6.44 -5.68
CA VAL A 438 -0.35 5.76 -6.61
C VAL A 438 1.00 5.49 -5.94
N ILE A 439 1.52 6.46 -5.18
CA ILE A 439 2.82 6.40 -4.52
C ILE A 439 2.83 5.38 -3.37
N MET A 440 1.83 5.43 -2.49
CA MET A 440 1.79 4.57 -1.29
C MET A 440 1.72 3.07 -1.57
N PRO A 441 0.84 2.55 -2.46
CA PRO A 441 0.83 1.12 -2.75
C PRO A 441 2.14 0.68 -3.40
N THR A 442 2.63 1.45 -4.38
CA THR A 442 3.90 1.13 -5.05
C THR A 442 5.08 1.15 -4.09
N HIS A 443 5.07 2.06 -3.12
CA HIS A 443 6.04 2.09 -2.03
C HIS A 443 5.95 0.84 -1.15
N CYS A 444 4.75 0.44 -0.75
CA CYS A 444 4.52 -0.79 0.01
C CYS A 444 5.04 -2.03 -0.72
N TYR A 445 4.77 -2.14 -2.02
CA TYR A 445 5.27 -3.23 -2.86
C TYR A 445 6.79 -3.25 -2.97
N ARG A 446 7.43 -2.08 -3.13
CA ARG A 446 8.90 -1.97 -3.16
C ARG A 446 9.52 -2.27 -1.79
N LEU A 447 8.83 -1.95 -0.69
CA LEU A 447 9.31 -2.21 0.66
C LEU A 447 9.17 -3.66 1.08
N PHE A 448 8.04 -4.32 0.83
CA PHE A 448 7.75 -5.64 1.42
C PHE A 448 7.78 -6.78 0.41
N GLY A 449 7.89 -6.48 -0.89
CA GLY A 449 7.93 -7.47 -1.95
C GLY A 449 6.53 -7.97 -2.34
N SER A 450 6.48 -8.66 -3.49
CA SER A 450 5.22 -9.01 -4.15
C SER A 450 4.36 -10.03 -3.41
N LYS A 451 4.96 -10.85 -2.54
CA LYS A 451 4.27 -11.95 -1.83
C LYS A 451 3.27 -11.49 -0.78
N ILE A 452 3.64 -10.49 0.03
CA ILE A 452 2.84 -10.05 1.18
C ILE A 452 2.36 -8.59 1.09
N ALA A 453 2.84 -7.83 0.11
CA ALA A 453 2.56 -6.39 0.03
C ALA A 453 1.06 -6.05 -0.06
N SER A 454 0.22 -6.90 -0.65
CA SER A 454 -1.24 -6.67 -0.67
C SER A 454 -1.84 -6.67 0.74
N GLN A 455 -1.37 -7.55 1.63
CA GLN A 455 -1.80 -7.65 3.03
C GLN A 455 -1.25 -6.49 3.85
N VAL A 456 0.05 -6.20 3.70
CA VAL A 456 0.72 -5.09 4.39
C VAL A 456 0.14 -3.74 3.97
N TYR A 457 -0.24 -3.61 2.70
CA TYR A 457 -0.90 -2.39 2.21
C TYR A 457 -2.25 -2.18 2.87
N GLY A 458 -3.00 -3.22 3.23
CA GLY A 458 -4.24 -3.05 4.02
C GLY A 458 -3.99 -2.29 5.33
N VAL A 459 -2.84 -2.55 5.98
CA VAL A 459 -2.42 -1.83 7.20
C VAL A 459 -1.97 -0.42 6.87
N LEU A 460 -1.12 -0.23 5.84
CA LEU A 460 -0.69 1.11 5.42
C LEU A 460 -1.87 1.98 4.99
N TYR A 461 -2.86 1.39 4.33
CA TYR A 461 -4.08 2.06 3.85
C TYR A 461 -4.91 2.63 5.00
N MET A 462 -4.77 2.13 6.24
CA MET A 462 -5.40 2.73 7.43
C MET A 462 -5.04 4.20 7.64
N GLY A 463 -3.92 4.66 7.09
CA GLY A 463 -3.57 6.09 7.10
C GLY A 463 -4.61 6.96 6.38
N PHE A 464 -5.21 6.48 5.29
CA PHE A 464 -6.12 7.30 4.48
C PHE A 464 -7.47 7.56 5.20
N PRO A 465 -8.10 6.57 5.85
CA PRO A 465 -9.27 6.83 6.66
C PRO A 465 -9.01 7.69 7.89
N LEU A 466 -7.87 7.51 8.57
CA LEU A 466 -7.48 8.38 9.69
C LEU A 466 -7.41 9.84 9.22
N SER A 467 -6.86 10.06 8.04
CA SER A 467 -6.88 11.35 7.35
C SER A 467 -8.30 11.91 7.16
N GLY A 468 -9.23 11.07 6.69
CA GLY A 468 -10.63 11.44 6.54
C GLY A 468 -11.33 11.79 7.85
N MET A 469 -10.98 11.13 8.95
CA MET A 469 -11.53 11.46 10.27
C MET A 469 -10.94 12.76 10.81
N ILE A 470 -9.63 12.97 10.65
CA ILE A 470 -8.97 14.23 11.03
C ILE A 470 -9.57 15.40 10.26
N GLN A 471 -9.74 15.27 8.93
CA GLN A 471 -10.29 16.35 8.13
C GLN A 471 -11.73 16.67 8.50
N GLN A 472 -12.55 15.66 8.81
CA GLN A 472 -13.94 15.85 9.21
C GLN A 472 -14.01 16.57 10.57
N ALA A 473 -13.17 16.17 11.53
CA ALA A 473 -13.07 16.84 12.82
C ALA A 473 -12.63 18.31 12.66
N VAL A 474 -11.67 18.59 11.77
CA VAL A 474 -11.21 19.95 11.51
C VAL A 474 -12.31 20.81 10.86
N VAL A 475 -13.01 20.30 9.85
CA VAL A 475 -14.07 21.04 9.14
C VAL A 475 -15.29 21.32 10.02
N LEU A 476 -15.63 20.42 10.96
CA LEU A 476 -16.77 20.61 11.86
C LEU A 476 -16.53 21.68 12.93
N ASN A 477 -15.28 21.86 13.38
CA ASN A 477 -14.99 22.66 14.57
C ASN A 477 -14.31 24.02 14.28
N PHE A 478 -13.82 24.25 13.07
CA PHE A 478 -12.99 25.42 12.77
C PHE A 478 -13.51 26.24 11.56
N SER A 479 -13.19 27.53 11.54
CA SER A 479 -13.43 28.42 10.40
C SER A 479 -12.42 28.18 9.28
N TRP A 480 -12.77 28.58 8.05
CA TRP A 480 -11.92 28.35 6.86
C TRP A 480 -10.48 28.84 7.01
N GLN A 481 -10.26 30.03 7.57
CA GLN A 481 -8.92 30.56 7.82
C GLN A 481 -8.10 29.64 8.73
N ASN A 482 -8.71 29.17 9.82
CA ASN A 482 -8.07 28.25 10.77
C ASN A 482 -7.84 26.87 10.16
N ILE A 483 -8.75 26.38 9.31
CA ILE A 483 -8.58 25.10 8.58
C ILE A 483 -7.30 25.13 7.75
N PHE A 484 -7.07 26.17 6.94
CA PHE A 484 -5.86 26.24 6.10
C PHE A 484 -4.57 26.27 6.92
N ILE A 485 -4.55 26.96 8.06
CA ILE A 485 -3.41 27.02 8.99
C ILE A 485 -3.15 25.66 9.64
N ILE A 486 -4.19 24.99 10.13
CA ILE A 486 -4.07 23.66 10.75
C ILE A 486 -3.52 22.65 9.73
N ILE A 487 -4.06 22.66 8.51
CA ILE A 487 -3.62 21.75 7.44
C ILE A 487 -2.19 22.05 7.01
N PHE A 488 -1.79 23.32 6.95
CA PHE A 488 -0.40 23.70 6.72
C PHE A 488 0.53 23.12 7.80
N GLY A 489 0.15 23.22 9.07
CA GLY A 489 0.91 22.62 10.18
C GLY A 489 1.06 21.10 10.04
N ILE A 490 -0.03 20.41 9.69
CA ILE A 490 -0.02 18.96 9.43
C ILE A 490 0.93 18.60 8.27
N GLN A 491 0.90 19.35 7.18
CA GLN A 491 1.77 19.12 6.02
C GLN A 491 3.25 19.42 6.32
N ALA A 492 3.54 20.50 7.05
CA ALA A 492 4.88 20.86 7.48
C ALA A 492 5.48 19.78 8.40
N PHE A 493 4.68 19.23 9.31
CA PHE A 493 5.06 18.09 10.13
C PHE A 493 5.36 16.85 9.26
N GLY A 494 4.58 16.61 8.21
CA GLY A 494 4.87 15.59 7.20
C GLY A 494 6.25 15.74 6.57
N LEU A 495 6.61 16.95 6.14
CA LEU A 495 7.94 17.22 5.58
C LEU A 495 9.07 16.94 6.58
N MET A 496 8.88 17.26 7.86
CA MET A 496 9.85 16.93 8.90
C MET A 496 10.04 15.42 9.03
N ILE A 497 8.95 14.64 9.07
CA ILE A 497 9.00 13.18 9.17
C ILE A 497 9.72 12.56 7.96
N VAL A 498 9.37 12.96 6.73
CA VAL A 498 10.00 12.39 5.52
C VAL A 498 11.51 12.61 5.54
N ASN A 499 11.95 13.77 6.02
CA ASN A 499 13.38 14.09 6.10
C ASN A 499 14.08 13.31 7.21
N ALA A 500 13.46 13.20 8.39
CA ALA A 500 14.02 12.54 9.57
C ALA A 500 14.19 11.02 9.41
N PHE A 501 13.29 10.35 8.67
CA PHE A 501 13.30 8.89 8.55
C PHE A 501 13.77 8.39 7.17
N SER A 502 14.38 7.21 7.16
CA SER A 502 14.68 6.44 5.94
C SER A 502 13.46 5.63 5.53
N LEU A 503 13.12 5.66 4.24
CA LEU A 503 12.00 4.90 3.66
C LEU A 503 12.50 3.68 2.87
N ASN A 504 13.59 3.05 3.32
CA ASN A 504 14.18 1.89 2.65
C ASN A 504 14.46 0.81 3.70
N ILE A 505 14.19 -0.44 3.35
CA ILE A 505 14.50 -1.63 4.16
C ILE A 505 15.50 -2.49 3.37
N ASN A 506 16.58 -2.91 4.02
CA ASN A 506 17.52 -3.87 3.45
C ASN A 506 17.22 -5.28 4.00
N TRP A 507 16.42 -6.06 3.27
CA TRP A 507 16.00 -7.40 3.71
C TRP A 507 17.14 -8.38 3.90
N ARG A 508 18.21 -8.26 3.12
CA ARG A 508 19.37 -9.14 3.24
C ARG A 508 20.08 -8.95 4.57
N GLU A 509 20.23 -7.68 4.97
CA GLU A 509 20.83 -7.31 6.25
C GLU A 509 19.95 -7.74 7.43
N LEU A 510 18.64 -7.57 7.32
CA LEU A 510 17.68 -8.07 8.31
C LEU A 510 17.71 -9.59 8.45
N ALA A 511 17.74 -10.33 7.33
CA ALA A 511 17.84 -11.79 7.35
C ALA A 511 19.15 -12.27 7.98
N LEU A 512 20.26 -11.58 7.71
CA LEU A 512 21.54 -11.87 8.35
C LEU A 512 21.44 -11.65 9.87
N LEU A 513 20.88 -10.52 10.32
CA LEU A 513 20.70 -10.22 11.74
C LEU A 513 19.79 -11.22 12.45
N GLU A 514 18.72 -11.70 11.81
CA GLU A 514 17.87 -12.76 12.35
C GLU A 514 18.63 -14.08 12.48
N SER A 515 19.40 -14.48 11.46
CA SER A 515 20.21 -15.71 11.52
C SER A 515 21.27 -15.68 12.64
N ILE A 516 21.86 -14.50 12.89
CA ILE A 516 22.81 -14.29 13.98
C ILE A 516 22.09 -14.40 15.32
N LYS A 517 20.92 -13.77 15.48
CA LYS A 517 20.13 -13.84 16.72
C LYS A 517 19.72 -15.28 17.06
N GLU A 518 19.23 -16.03 16.08
CA GLU A 518 18.87 -17.44 16.26
C GLU A 518 20.08 -18.29 16.67
N SER A 519 21.23 -18.06 16.06
CA SER A 519 22.48 -18.75 16.41
C SER A 519 22.93 -18.41 17.83
N CYS A 520 22.84 -17.13 18.23
CA CYS A 520 23.14 -16.70 19.59
C CYS A 520 22.17 -17.30 20.62
N GLN A 521 20.86 -17.35 20.32
CA GLN A 521 19.87 -17.96 21.22
C GLN A 521 20.15 -19.45 21.41
N LYS A 522 20.36 -20.21 20.33
CA LYS A 522 20.71 -21.64 20.42
C LYS A 522 21.99 -21.87 21.22
N ASN A 523 23.01 -21.04 21.02
CA ASN A 523 24.25 -21.15 21.80
C ASN A 523 24.03 -20.84 23.28
N THR A 524 23.12 -19.92 23.60
CA THR A 524 22.78 -19.57 24.99
C THR A 524 21.96 -20.69 25.66
N GLU A 525 21.00 -21.27 24.95
CA GLU A 525 20.22 -22.44 25.39
C GLU A 525 21.12 -23.65 25.62
N ASN A 526 21.99 -23.98 24.66
CA ASN A 526 22.97 -25.06 24.79
C ASN A 526 23.94 -24.83 25.97
N ALA A 527 24.36 -23.59 26.22
CA ALA A 527 25.21 -23.24 27.35
C ALA A 527 24.46 -23.35 28.70
N LEU A 528 23.16 -23.05 28.72
CA LEU A 528 22.30 -23.26 29.88
C LEU A 528 22.09 -24.75 30.16
N GLU A 529 21.81 -25.55 29.14
CA GLU A 529 21.66 -27.01 29.22
C GLU A 529 22.96 -27.70 29.66
N ALA A 530 24.11 -27.23 29.16
CA ALA A 530 25.43 -27.70 29.62
C ALA A 530 25.67 -27.39 31.11
N ARG A 531 25.20 -26.23 31.60
CA ARG A 531 25.30 -25.87 33.01
C ARG A 531 24.37 -26.71 33.89
N THR A 532 23.11 -26.90 33.51
CA THR A 532 22.18 -27.76 34.28
C THR A 532 22.61 -29.22 34.29
N SER A 533 23.11 -29.75 33.16
CA SER A 533 23.66 -31.11 33.10
C SER A 533 24.93 -31.29 33.94
N SER A 534 25.83 -30.30 33.96
CA SER A 534 27.02 -30.30 34.83
C SER A 534 26.67 -30.21 36.32
N GLN A 535 25.61 -29.48 36.69
CA GLN A 535 25.11 -29.41 38.07
C GLN A 535 24.42 -30.70 38.51
N SER A 536 23.73 -31.41 37.61
CA SER A 536 23.21 -32.76 37.91
C SER A 536 24.31 -33.79 38.06
N THR A 537 25.36 -33.75 37.23
CA THR A 537 26.51 -34.67 37.39
C THR A 537 27.34 -34.36 38.63
N GLN A 538 27.51 -33.09 39.02
CA GLN A 538 28.14 -32.75 40.31
C GLN A 538 27.30 -33.17 41.52
N LYS A 539 25.97 -33.09 41.44
CA LYS A 539 25.07 -33.63 42.48
C LYS A 539 25.14 -35.16 42.54
N ASP A 540 25.18 -35.85 41.40
CA ASP A 540 25.31 -37.31 41.36
C ASP A 540 26.70 -37.79 41.78
N GLU A 541 27.77 -37.03 41.52
CA GLU A 541 29.11 -37.32 42.04
C GLU A 541 29.23 -37.03 43.55
N GLN A 542 28.59 -35.97 44.06
CA GLN A 542 28.51 -35.74 45.50
C GLN A 542 27.66 -36.80 46.19
N THR A 543 26.56 -37.24 45.58
CA THR A 543 25.65 -38.25 46.15
C THR A 543 26.29 -39.64 46.08
N ASN A 544 27.05 -39.96 45.03
CA ASN A 544 27.86 -41.18 44.96
C ASN A 544 29.09 -41.15 45.88
N LYS A 545 29.71 -39.99 46.14
CA LYS A 545 30.76 -39.86 47.17
C LYS A 545 30.21 -39.97 48.59
N ILE A 546 29.00 -39.47 48.84
CA ILE A 546 28.30 -39.63 50.13
C ILE A 546 27.85 -41.10 50.30
N GLN A 547 27.29 -41.75 49.27
CA GLN A 547 26.90 -43.17 49.35
C GLN A 547 28.11 -44.12 49.48
N LYS A 548 29.25 -43.84 48.84
CA LYS A 548 30.48 -44.64 49.04
C LYS A 548 31.19 -44.34 50.36
N GLY A 549 30.96 -43.18 50.98
CA GLY A 549 31.45 -42.86 52.33
C GLY A 549 30.62 -43.47 53.47
N PHE A 550 29.34 -43.80 53.22
CA PHE A 550 28.43 -44.33 54.24
C PHE A 550 28.34 -45.86 54.33
N ILE A 551 29.00 -46.62 53.44
CA ILE A 551 28.99 -48.11 53.50
C ILE A 551 30.12 -48.68 54.38
N GLN A 552 30.99 -47.85 54.99
CA GLN A 552 32.15 -48.36 55.75
C GLN A 552 32.20 -48.09 57.26
N LYS A 553 31.19 -47.45 57.87
CA LYS A 553 31.11 -47.36 59.35
C LYS A 553 29.66 -47.29 59.82
N ASN A 554 29.11 -48.45 60.14
CA ASN A 554 28.09 -48.64 61.17
C ASN A 554 28.18 -50.09 61.67
N ASP A 555 29.12 -50.30 62.61
CA ASP A 555 28.90 -51.24 63.71
C ASP A 555 28.40 -50.41 64.90
N TYR A 556 27.45 -50.99 65.65
CA TYR A 556 26.81 -50.51 66.89
C TYR A 556 25.55 -49.62 66.77
N GLN A 557 24.44 -50.31 66.47
CA GLN A 557 23.26 -50.51 67.33
C GLN A 557 23.18 -49.70 68.66
N ILE A 558 22.09 -48.94 68.87
CA ILE A 558 21.05 -49.15 69.93
C ILE A 558 20.18 -47.89 70.23
N MET A 559 18.88 -48.17 70.36
CA MET A 559 17.76 -47.50 71.08
C MET A 559 16.83 -46.50 70.36
N ASP A 560 15.63 -47.04 70.15
CA ASP A 560 14.33 -46.46 69.80
C ASP A 560 13.88 -45.34 70.74
N TYR A 561 13.10 -44.40 70.19
CA TYR A 561 11.83 -43.95 70.78
C TYR A 561 10.93 -43.38 69.67
N GLU A 562 9.78 -44.03 69.46
CA GLU A 562 8.57 -43.42 68.90
C GLU A 562 7.97 -42.46 69.95
N ILE A 563 7.66 -41.21 69.56
CA ILE A 563 6.33 -40.55 69.62
C ILE A 563 6.26 -39.54 68.48
#